data_AF-A0A0E9MWB8-F1
#
_entry.id   AF-A0A0E9MWB8-F1
#
_cell.length_a   1.000
_cell.length_b   1.000
_cell.length_c   1.000
_cell.angle_alpha   90.00
_cell.angle_beta   90.00
_cell.angle_gamma   90.00
#
_symmetry.space_group_name_H-M   'P 1'
#
loop_
_entity.id
_entity.type
_entity.pdbx_description
1 polymer ?
#
loop_
_entity_poly.entity_id
_entity_poly.type
_entity_poly.pdbx_seq_one_letter_code
_entity_poly.pdbx_strand_id
1 'polypeptide(L)'
;MKKAHQQISLDFGFEEPSLPEAGLPEDSPLANGTDKAAAEGISVDDDIVVAPAAVKAPATTKAPARLTITDETTVLTIRKKPGRKEKEKVWKSATNGKRGRKSLKEIAAEADLIEIPPDDILFTKQYYSIGDVGNMFRMNPSLIRTWSNEFEQLLQPRKNRKGDRFFRPEDVKTLHLIYHLIRVRKFTLEGAKEHLKMQQKKIQKQFEVIQALQQFRAFLLELKQNL
;
A
#
# COMPACT_ATOMS: atom_id res chain seq x y z
N MET A 1 -32.02 49.24 -45.17
CA MET A 1 -32.38 47.83 -44.89
C MET A 1 -31.42 47.25 -43.85
N LYS A 2 -31.95 46.76 -42.71
CA LYS A 2 -31.37 45.74 -41.79
C LYS A 2 -30.13 46.19 -40.98
N LYS A 3 -30.00 46.01 -39.66
CA LYS A 3 -30.83 45.53 -38.54
C LYS A 3 -30.20 46.14 -37.27
N ALA A 4 -30.99 46.75 -36.40
CA ALA A 4 -30.54 47.15 -35.07
C ALA A 4 -30.37 45.89 -34.20
N HIS A 5 -29.18 45.71 -33.63
CA HIS A 5 -28.90 44.69 -32.62
C HIS A 5 -29.60 45.10 -31.33
N GLN A 6 -30.71 44.42 -31.00
CA GLN A 6 -31.30 44.49 -29.68
C GLN A 6 -30.40 43.70 -28.71
N GLN A 7 -29.90 44.38 -27.68
CA GLN A 7 -29.30 43.75 -26.53
C GLN A 7 -30.41 43.09 -25.72
N ILE A 8 -30.36 41.76 -25.60
CA ILE A 8 -31.20 41.00 -24.68
C ILE A 8 -30.47 40.99 -23.34
N SER A 9 -30.90 41.83 -22.41
CA SER A 9 -30.56 41.73 -21.00
C SER A 9 -31.34 40.56 -20.41
N LEU A 10 -30.67 39.43 -20.18
CA LEU A 10 -31.18 38.31 -19.39
C LEU A 10 -30.88 38.61 -17.92
N ASP A 11 -31.85 39.24 -17.26
CA ASP A 11 -31.87 39.43 -15.82
C ASP A 11 -32.36 38.12 -15.17
N PHE A 12 -31.41 37.29 -14.72
CA PHE A 12 -31.72 36.03 -14.05
C PHE A 12 -31.81 36.33 -12.55
N GLY A 13 -33.00 36.74 -12.12
CA GLY A 13 -33.35 36.89 -10.71
C GLY A 13 -33.29 35.52 -10.02
N PHE A 14 -32.12 35.18 -9.49
CA PHE A 14 -31.93 34.05 -8.60
C PHE A 14 -32.13 34.56 -7.17
N GLU A 15 -33.36 34.43 -6.71
CA GLU A 15 -33.78 34.68 -5.34
C GLU A 15 -33.14 33.59 -4.44
N GLU A 16 -32.15 33.98 -3.63
CA GLU A 16 -31.55 33.09 -2.64
C GLU A 16 -32.61 32.70 -1.60
N PRO A 17 -32.93 31.41 -1.41
CA PRO A 17 -33.77 31.00 -0.31
C PRO A 17 -32.99 31.15 1.00
N SER A 18 -33.42 32.10 1.82
CA SER A 18 -32.98 32.28 3.20
C SER A 18 -33.29 31.02 4.01
N LEU A 19 -32.24 30.33 4.45
CA LEU A 19 -32.35 29.26 5.43
C LEU A 19 -32.75 29.88 6.78
N PRO A 20 -33.82 29.40 7.45
CA PRO A 20 -34.03 29.70 8.85
C PRO A 20 -32.96 28.97 9.66
N GLU A 21 -32.06 29.76 10.27
CA GLU A 21 -31.09 29.29 11.25
C GLU A 21 -31.86 28.78 12.47
N ALA A 22 -32.07 27.46 12.52
CA ALA A 22 -32.71 26.77 13.63
C ALA A 22 -31.84 26.93 14.88
N GLY A 23 -32.45 27.44 15.95
CA GLY A 23 -31.82 27.69 17.22
C GLY A 23 -31.15 26.45 17.81
N LEU A 24 -29.93 26.67 18.31
CA LEU A 24 -29.28 25.85 19.31
C LEU A 24 -30.17 25.81 20.57
N PRO A 25 -30.57 24.63 21.08
CA PRO A 25 -30.94 24.52 22.48
C PRO A 25 -29.65 24.44 23.31
N GLU A 26 -29.39 25.54 24.01
CA GLU A 26 -28.50 25.56 25.17
C GLU A 26 -29.01 24.62 26.26
N ASP A 27 -28.04 24.03 26.95
CA ASP A 27 -28.06 23.56 28.33
C ASP A 27 -29.16 22.59 28.78
N SER A 28 -28.74 21.35 29.06
CA SER A 28 -29.29 20.62 30.19
C SER A 28 -28.21 19.84 30.94
N PRO A 29 -28.32 19.78 32.29
CA PRO A 29 -27.19 19.68 33.20
C PRO A 29 -26.86 18.24 33.61
N LEU A 30 -25.67 18.10 34.19
CA LEU A 30 -25.25 16.94 34.97
C LEU A 30 -26.28 16.57 36.05
N ALA A 31 -26.58 15.27 36.16
CA ALA A 31 -27.04 14.67 37.41
C ALA A 31 -26.52 13.22 37.55
N ASN A 32 -25.95 12.96 38.72
CA ASN A 32 -25.38 11.70 39.22
C ASN A 32 -26.45 10.71 39.69
N GLY A 33 -26.06 9.43 39.82
CA GLY A 33 -26.72 8.41 40.65
C GLY A 33 -26.69 7.05 39.98
N THR A 34 -25.68 6.20 40.21
CA THR A 34 -25.66 5.10 41.21
C THR A 34 -26.87 4.18 41.16
N ASP A 35 -26.64 2.94 40.74
CA ASP A 35 -27.15 1.65 41.27
C ASP A 35 -26.58 0.55 40.32
N LYS A 36 -25.62 -0.33 40.68
CA LYS A 36 -25.52 -1.38 41.72
C LYS A 36 -26.53 -2.52 41.58
N ALA A 37 -26.20 -3.52 40.74
CA ALA A 37 -26.47 -4.98 40.85
C ALA A 37 -26.44 -5.60 39.43
N ALA A 38 -26.18 -6.88 39.16
CA ALA A 38 -25.47 -8.00 39.77
C ALA A 38 -25.55 -9.12 38.70
N ALA A 39 -24.47 -9.90 38.51
CA ALA A 39 -24.39 -11.27 37.94
C ALA A 39 -24.97 -11.49 36.51
N GLU A 40 -24.46 -12.31 35.58
CA GLU A 40 -23.63 -13.53 35.48
C GLU A 40 -22.85 -13.41 34.14
N GLY A 41 -21.64 -13.92 33.89
CA GLY A 41 -21.03 -15.14 34.40
C GLY A 41 -21.08 -16.27 33.36
N ILE A 42 -20.47 -16.13 32.18
CA ILE A 42 -20.17 -17.29 31.30
C ILE A 42 -18.71 -17.20 30.81
N SER A 43 -17.86 -17.88 31.58
CA SER A 43 -16.54 -18.38 31.25
C SER A 43 -16.67 -19.66 30.42
N VAL A 44 -15.91 -19.80 29.35
CA VAL A 44 -15.57 -21.10 28.76
C VAL A 44 -14.06 -21.12 28.57
N ASP A 45 -13.40 -21.64 29.58
CA ASP A 45 -12.07 -22.21 29.49
C ASP A 45 -12.20 -23.58 28.80
N ASP A 46 -11.42 -23.82 27.76
CA ASP A 46 -11.03 -25.18 27.39
C ASP A 46 -9.50 -25.22 27.29
N ASP A 47 -8.93 -25.77 28.35
CA ASP A 47 -7.55 -26.13 28.54
C ASP A 47 -7.10 -27.18 27.51
N ILE A 48 -6.01 -26.90 26.80
CA ILE A 48 -5.11 -27.96 26.30
C ILE A 48 -3.69 -27.58 26.73
N VAL A 49 -3.30 -28.08 27.89
CA VAL A 49 -1.92 -28.16 28.36
C VAL A 49 -1.54 -29.63 28.41
N VAL A 50 -0.58 -30.06 27.59
CA VAL A 50 0.23 -31.25 27.90
C VAL A 50 1.71 -30.94 27.65
N ALA A 51 2.43 -31.11 28.75
CA ALA A 51 3.85 -30.95 29.08
C ALA A 51 4.92 -31.35 28.02
N PRO A 52 6.15 -30.77 28.14
CA PRO A 52 7.34 -31.19 27.42
C PRO A 52 8.19 -32.19 28.23
N ALA A 53 8.62 -33.30 27.62
CA ALA A 53 9.63 -34.18 28.20
C ALA A 53 10.41 -35.01 27.15
N ALA A 54 11.72 -35.17 27.44
CA ALA A 54 12.61 -36.28 27.06
C ALA A 54 13.26 -36.35 25.65
N VAL A 55 14.42 -35.71 25.57
CA VAL A 55 15.75 -36.27 25.20
C VAL A 55 15.82 -37.72 24.65
N LYS A 56 16.40 -37.89 23.44
CA LYS A 56 17.33 -39.01 23.12
C LYS A 56 18.18 -38.76 21.86
N ALA A 57 19.51 -38.75 22.06
CA ALA A 57 20.68 -39.17 21.25
C ALA A 57 20.68 -39.03 19.70
N PRO A 58 21.84 -38.72 19.08
CA PRO A 58 22.74 -39.83 18.75
C PRO A 58 24.24 -39.58 19.01
N ALA A 59 24.93 -40.71 19.15
CA ALA A 59 26.35 -40.88 19.39
C ALA A 59 27.26 -40.22 18.34
N THR A 60 28.41 -39.72 18.78
CA THR A 60 29.69 -39.93 18.10
C THR A 60 30.82 -39.91 19.13
N THR A 61 31.53 -41.02 19.20
CA THR A 61 32.75 -41.22 19.99
C THR A 61 33.94 -41.11 19.03
N LYS A 62 34.86 -40.16 19.25
CA LYS A 62 36.31 -40.35 19.01
C LYS A 62 37.12 -39.23 19.68
N ALA A 63 37.82 -39.58 20.75
CA ALA A 63 38.90 -38.80 21.36
C ALA A 63 40.27 -39.16 20.71
N PRO A 64 41.41 -38.62 21.15
CA PRO A 64 41.78 -37.21 21.30
C PRO A 64 43.18 -36.92 20.66
N ALA A 65 43.52 -35.66 20.37
CA ALA A 65 44.92 -35.28 20.13
C ALA A 65 45.22 -33.85 20.61
N ARG A 66 45.81 -33.82 21.81
CA ARG A 66 46.96 -33.02 22.26
C ARG A 66 46.91 -31.48 22.24
N LEU A 67 47.05 -30.99 23.47
CA LEU A 67 47.40 -29.65 23.95
C LEU A 67 48.57 -29.00 23.20
N THR A 68 48.45 -27.71 22.91
CA THR A 68 49.48 -26.71 23.21
C THR A 68 48.80 -25.37 23.50
N ILE A 69 48.90 -24.95 24.76
CA ILE A 69 48.63 -23.59 25.22
C ILE A 69 49.91 -22.80 24.96
N THR A 70 49.80 -21.70 24.24
CA THR A 70 50.76 -20.59 24.27
C THR A 70 49.94 -19.31 24.39
N ASP A 71 50.03 -18.71 25.57
CA ASP A 71 49.63 -17.33 25.85
C ASP A 71 50.43 -16.38 24.98
N GLU A 72 49.80 -15.39 24.35
CA GLU A 72 50.24 -14.00 24.49
C GLU A 72 49.30 -12.99 23.78
N THR A 73 48.66 -12.19 24.63
CA THR A 73 48.44 -10.75 24.54
C THR A 73 48.65 -10.09 23.17
N THR A 74 47.56 -9.75 22.49
CA THR A 74 47.49 -8.50 21.73
C THR A 74 46.07 -7.93 21.82
N VAL A 75 45.87 -7.06 22.81
CA VAL A 75 44.76 -6.10 22.84
C VAL A 75 44.95 -5.10 21.70
N LEU A 76 44.24 -5.30 20.60
CA LEU A 76 43.88 -4.22 19.68
C LEU A 76 42.37 -4.00 19.76
N THR A 77 42.03 -3.05 20.62
CA THR A 77 40.73 -2.39 20.68
C THR A 77 40.40 -1.77 19.32
N ILE A 78 39.83 -2.54 18.41
CA ILE A 78 39.13 -2.00 17.25
C ILE A 78 37.69 -1.73 17.71
N ARG A 79 37.40 -0.47 18.02
CA ARG A 79 36.01 0.03 18.07
C ARG A 79 35.42 -0.15 16.68
N LYS A 80 34.85 -1.33 16.40
CA LYS A 80 34.09 -1.58 15.19
C LYS A 80 32.79 -0.79 15.31
N LYS A 81 32.78 0.44 14.76
CA LYS A 81 31.55 1.20 14.51
C LYS A 81 30.53 0.24 13.90
N PRO A 82 29.28 0.18 14.40
CA PRO A 82 28.28 -0.70 13.80
C PRO A 82 28.18 -0.37 12.32
N GLY A 83 28.49 -1.38 11.51
CA GLY A 83 28.67 -1.28 10.08
C GLY A 83 27.45 -0.66 9.42
N ARG A 84 27.67 0.48 8.77
CA ARG A 84 26.78 0.99 7.72
C ARG A 84 26.68 -0.12 6.68
N LYS A 85 25.58 -0.89 6.69
CA LYS A 85 25.34 -1.96 5.71
C LYS A 85 25.67 -1.43 4.32
N GLU A 86 26.56 -2.13 3.65
CA GLU A 86 27.07 -1.77 2.33
C GLU A 86 25.89 -1.55 1.39
N LYS A 87 25.94 -0.41 0.70
CA LYS A 87 24.93 -0.03 -0.25
C LYS A 87 25.22 -0.84 -1.51
N GLU A 88 24.46 -1.89 -1.76
CA GLU A 88 24.37 -2.47 -3.09
C GLU A 88 23.73 -1.43 -4.01
N LYS A 89 24.57 -0.54 -4.55
CA LYS A 89 24.21 0.41 -5.61
C LYS A 89 24.03 -0.39 -6.90
N VAL A 90 22.87 -1.01 -7.07
CA VAL A 90 22.50 -1.67 -8.33
C VAL A 90 21.44 -0.83 -9.04
N TRP A 91 21.86 0.32 -9.56
CA TRP A 91 21.15 0.95 -10.67
C TRP A 91 22.18 1.40 -11.71
N LYS A 92 22.89 0.42 -12.25
CA LYS A 92 23.59 0.60 -13.51
C LYS A 92 22.61 0.14 -14.58
N SER A 93 21.97 1.07 -15.31
CA SER A 93 21.52 0.74 -16.67
C SER A 93 22.78 0.62 -17.51
N ALA A 94 23.55 -0.44 -17.29
CA ALA A 94 24.81 -0.72 -17.97
C ALA A 94 24.49 -1.19 -19.40
N THR A 95 23.94 -0.29 -20.20
CA THR A 95 24.30 -0.28 -21.61
C THR A 95 25.12 0.98 -21.78
N ASN A 96 26.39 0.80 -22.13
CA ASN A 96 27.13 1.83 -22.84
C ASN A 96 26.45 1.99 -24.22
N GLY A 97 25.23 2.52 -24.21
CA GLY A 97 24.40 2.66 -25.38
C GLY A 97 25.02 3.74 -26.24
N LYS A 98 25.29 3.40 -27.49
CA LYS A 98 25.68 4.35 -28.54
C LYS A 98 24.89 5.65 -28.36
N ARG A 99 25.62 6.76 -28.20
CA ARG A 99 25.08 8.13 -28.05
C ARG A 99 23.82 8.29 -28.91
N GLY A 100 22.65 8.42 -28.29
CA GLY A 100 21.37 8.51 -29.00
C GLY A 100 20.17 8.08 -28.16
N ARG A 101 18.96 8.48 -28.58
CA ARG A 101 17.70 8.02 -27.98
C ARG A 101 17.50 6.53 -28.30
N LYS A 102 17.16 5.72 -27.30
CA LYS A 102 16.86 4.28 -27.46
C LYS A 102 15.74 4.06 -28.49
N SER A 103 15.79 2.96 -29.24
CA SER A 103 14.73 2.60 -30.18
C SER A 103 13.45 2.21 -29.43
N LEU A 104 12.27 2.46 -30.01
CA LEU A 104 10.98 2.15 -29.35
C LEU A 104 10.82 0.66 -29.01
N LYS A 105 11.43 -0.21 -29.83
CA LYS A 105 11.42 -1.68 -29.64
C LYS A 105 12.28 -2.10 -28.45
N GLU A 106 13.45 -1.51 -28.24
CA GLU A 106 14.29 -1.76 -27.07
C GLU A 106 13.59 -1.37 -25.77
N ILE A 107 12.89 -0.23 -25.77
CA ILE A 107 12.12 0.24 -24.60
C ILE A 107 10.97 -0.72 -24.27
N ALA A 108 10.37 -1.35 -25.29
CA ALA A 108 9.33 -2.35 -25.08
C ALA A 108 9.90 -3.67 -24.54
N ALA A 109 11.03 -4.15 -25.08
CA ALA A 109 11.68 -5.37 -24.58
C ALA A 109 12.24 -5.21 -23.15
N GLU A 110 12.71 -4.01 -22.78
CA GLU A 110 13.08 -3.69 -21.40
C GLU A 110 11.88 -3.77 -20.45
N ALA A 111 10.65 -3.70 -20.98
CA ALA A 111 9.44 -3.71 -20.17
C ALA A 111 9.00 -5.08 -19.68
N ASP A 112 9.38 -6.13 -20.40
CA ASP A 112 9.08 -7.50 -20.04
C ASP A 112 10.08 -8.06 -19.01
N LEU A 113 11.11 -7.28 -18.65
CA LEU A 113 12.22 -7.69 -17.80
C LEU A 113 12.05 -7.34 -16.31
N ILE A 114 10.82 -7.11 -15.87
CA ILE A 114 10.52 -6.78 -14.47
C ILE A 114 10.60 -8.03 -13.61
N GLU A 115 11.33 -7.93 -12.50
CA GLU A 115 11.44 -8.96 -11.47
C GLU A 115 10.80 -8.43 -10.18
N ILE A 116 9.47 -8.51 -10.11
CA ILE A 116 8.76 -8.23 -8.85
C ILE A 116 8.61 -9.55 -8.08
N PRO A 117 9.06 -9.61 -6.82
CA PRO A 117 8.84 -10.76 -5.96
C PRO A 117 7.35 -11.08 -5.79
N PRO A 118 6.98 -12.35 -5.57
CA PRO A 118 5.60 -12.74 -5.25
C PRO A 118 5.08 -12.01 -4.01
N ASP A 119 3.74 -11.86 -3.95
CA ASP A 119 3.03 -11.09 -2.93
C ASP A 119 3.45 -11.43 -1.49
N ASP A 120 3.66 -12.72 -1.17
CA ASP A 120 4.05 -13.18 0.16
C ASP A 120 5.35 -12.52 0.67
N ILE A 121 6.33 -12.36 -0.23
CA ILE A 121 7.61 -11.72 0.09
C ILE A 121 7.41 -10.20 0.19
N LEU A 122 6.55 -9.63 -0.67
CA LEU A 122 6.27 -8.19 -0.64
C LEU A 122 5.65 -7.76 0.69
N PHE A 123 4.72 -8.54 1.25
CA PHE A 123 4.07 -8.22 2.53
C PHE A 123 4.92 -8.45 3.77
N THR A 124 6.06 -9.14 3.64
CA THR A 124 7.00 -9.32 4.75
C THR A 124 7.56 -7.98 5.26
N LYS A 125 7.69 -6.97 4.39
CA LYS A 125 8.18 -5.63 4.75
C LYS A 125 7.10 -4.58 4.54
N GLN A 126 6.83 -3.78 5.57
CA GLN A 126 5.78 -2.74 5.51
C GLN A 126 6.10 -1.54 4.60
N TYR A 127 7.39 -1.22 4.43
CA TYR A 127 7.81 -0.03 3.67
C TYR A 127 9.04 -0.32 2.82
N TYR A 128 8.99 0.07 1.56
CA TYR A 128 10.08 0.01 0.60
C TYR A 128 10.61 1.41 0.30
N SER A 129 11.93 1.54 0.24
CA SER A 129 12.55 2.79 -0.20
C SER A 129 12.36 2.95 -1.71
N ILE A 130 12.35 4.19 -2.22
CA ILE A 130 12.30 4.42 -3.67
C ILE A 130 13.44 3.73 -4.43
N GLY A 131 14.59 3.49 -3.78
CA GLY A 131 15.69 2.73 -4.34
C GLY A 131 15.37 1.24 -4.46
N ASP A 132 14.78 0.65 -3.42
CA ASP A 132 14.36 -0.76 -3.42
C ASP A 132 13.36 -1.00 -4.57
N VAL A 133 12.38 -0.11 -4.68
CA VAL A 133 11.37 -0.13 -5.76
C VAL A 133 12.06 0.06 -7.12
N GLY A 134 12.96 1.04 -7.26
CA GLY A 134 13.74 1.23 -8.50
C GLY A 134 14.47 -0.02 -8.96
N ASN A 135 15.04 -0.78 -8.03
CA ASN A 135 15.73 -2.04 -8.32
C ASN A 135 14.76 -3.14 -8.79
N MET A 136 13.61 -3.30 -8.12
CA MET A 136 12.58 -4.30 -8.51
C MET A 136 12.04 -4.05 -9.92
N PHE A 137 11.78 -2.79 -10.26
CA PHE A 137 11.26 -2.42 -11.58
C PHE A 137 12.37 -2.19 -12.62
N ARG A 138 13.65 -2.22 -12.23
CA ARG A 138 14.81 -1.87 -13.05
C ARG A 138 14.69 -0.48 -13.72
N MET A 139 14.06 0.47 -13.03
CA MET A 139 13.81 1.82 -13.51
C MET A 139 14.57 2.87 -12.72
N ASN A 140 14.77 4.04 -13.33
CA ASN A 140 15.33 5.18 -12.63
C ASN A 140 14.37 5.66 -11.51
N PRO A 141 14.85 5.85 -10.26
CA PRO A 141 14.02 6.33 -9.15
C PRO A 141 13.34 7.68 -9.43
N SER A 142 13.92 8.52 -10.30
CA SER A 142 13.29 9.78 -10.72
C SER A 142 11.96 9.56 -11.45
N LEU A 143 11.83 8.49 -12.24
CA LEU A 143 10.57 8.18 -12.93
C LEU A 143 9.48 7.76 -11.93
N ILE A 144 9.85 6.93 -10.95
CA ILE A 144 8.97 6.53 -9.86
C ILE A 144 8.53 7.76 -9.05
N ARG A 145 9.43 8.73 -8.85
CA ARG A 145 9.10 10.01 -8.20
C ARG A 145 8.07 10.81 -9.00
N THR A 146 8.22 10.90 -10.31
CA THR A 146 7.23 11.56 -11.18
C THR A 146 5.88 10.86 -11.09
N TRP A 147 5.85 9.54 -11.22
CA TRP A 147 4.61 8.77 -11.10
C TRP A 147 3.95 8.97 -9.74
N SER A 148 4.71 8.95 -8.64
CA SER A 148 4.11 9.15 -7.34
C SER A 148 3.55 10.56 -7.11
N ASN A 149 3.97 11.57 -7.89
CA ASN A 149 3.33 12.89 -7.87
C ASN A 149 2.05 12.87 -8.72
N GLU A 150 2.11 12.27 -9.91
CA GLU A 150 0.97 12.21 -10.83
C GLU A 150 -0.21 11.42 -10.25
N PHE A 151 0.09 10.34 -9.55
CA PHE A 151 -0.88 9.42 -8.96
C PHE A 151 -1.03 9.63 -7.46
N GLU A 152 -0.86 10.85 -6.93
CA GLU A 152 -0.98 11.13 -5.48
C GLU A 152 -2.33 10.72 -4.88
N GLN A 153 -3.40 10.61 -5.67
CA GLN A 153 -4.68 10.07 -5.18
C GLN A 153 -4.63 8.55 -4.92
N LEU A 154 -3.83 7.81 -5.67
CA LEU A 154 -3.76 6.34 -5.63
C LEU A 154 -2.57 5.84 -4.81
N LEU A 155 -1.42 6.50 -4.96
CA LEU A 155 -0.20 6.23 -4.23
C LEU A 155 -0.10 7.25 -3.10
N GLN A 156 0.00 6.78 -1.86
CA GLN A 156 0.17 7.64 -0.69
C GLN A 156 1.60 7.49 -0.12
N PRO A 157 2.64 7.95 -0.86
CA PRO A 157 4.00 7.75 -0.42
C PRO A 157 4.26 8.56 0.85
N ARG A 158 4.73 7.87 1.90
CA ARG A 158 5.12 8.54 3.14
C ARG A 158 6.41 9.33 2.90
N LYS A 159 6.34 10.64 3.11
CA LYS A 159 7.51 11.54 3.03
C LYS A 159 8.21 11.57 4.40
N ASN A 160 9.54 11.41 4.40
CA ASN A 160 10.36 11.61 5.59
C ASN A 160 10.73 13.10 5.75
N ARG A 161 11.23 13.53 6.92
CA ARG A 161 11.74 14.89 7.18
C ARG A 161 12.82 15.33 6.19
N LYS A 162 13.55 14.37 5.62
CA LYS A 162 14.59 14.59 4.60
C LYS A 162 14.05 14.66 3.16
N GLY A 163 12.78 14.30 2.94
CA GLY A 163 12.18 14.23 1.60
C GLY A 163 12.34 12.88 0.89
N ASP A 164 12.86 11.86 1.57
CA ASP A 164 12.84 10.48 1.07
C ASP A 164 11.40 9.95 1.05
N ARG A 165 11.07 9.17 0.01
CA ARG A 165 9.73 8.60 -0.21
C ARG A 165 9.76 7.10 0.08
N PHE A 166 8.78 6.66 0.86
CA PHE A 166 8.56 5.25 1.18
C PHE A 166 7.22 4.79 0.63
N PHE A 167 7.21 3.58 0.07
CA PHE A 167 6.06 2.94 -0.54
C PHE A 167 5.63 1.73 0.28
N ARG A 168 4.32 1.54 0.48
CA ARG A 168 3.76 0.32 1.05
C ARG A 168 3.78 -0.81 0.02
N PRO A 169 3.68 -2.09 0.44
CA PRO A 169 3.47 -3.21 -0.48
C PRO A 169 2.32 -2.96 -1.47
N GLU A 170 1.20 -2.40 -1.00
CA GLU A 170 0.05 -2.07 -1.85
C GLU A 170 0.37 -1.00 -2.90
N ASP A 171 1.21 -0.03 -2.55
CA ASP A 171 1.69 0.99 -3.49
C ASP A 171 2.58 0.35 -4.56
N VAL A 172 3.38 -0.65 -4.20
CA VAL A 172 4.23 -1.41 -5.14
C VAL A 172 3.36 -2.17 -6.15
N LYS A 173 2.25 -2.79 -5.71
CA LYS A 173 1.28 -3.42 -6.63
C LYS A 173 0.61 -2.40 -7.54
N THR A 174 0.24 -1.25 -7.00
CA THR A 174 -0.36 -0.16 -7.78
C THR A 174 0.63 0.38 -8.81
N LEU A 175 1.91 0.52 -8.45
CA LEU A 175 2.99 0.86 -9.37
C LEU A 175 3.17 -0.18 -10.47
N HIS A 176 3.03 -1.46 -10.17
CA HIS A 176 3.03 -2.53 -11.17
C HIS A 176 1.88 -2.39 -12.17
N LEU A 177 0.68 -2.06 -11.70
CA LEU A 177 -0.45 -1.81 -12.57
C LEU A 177 -0.23 -0.57 -13.46
N ILE A 178 0.22 0.55 -12.88
CA ILE A 178 0.55 1.78 -13.61
C ILE A 178 1.62 1.49 -14.68
N TYR A 179 2.64 0.73 -14.32
CA TYR A 179 3.68 0.32 -15.23
C TYR A 179 3.10 -0.39 -16.46
N HIS A 180 2.26 -1.39 -16.23
CA HIS A 180 1.63 -2.17 -17.30
C HIS A 180 0.77 -1.28 -18.21
N LEU A 181 0.02 -0.33 -17.65
CA LEU A 181 -0.78 0.61 -18.44
C LEU A 181 0.09 1.48 -19.37
N ILE A 182 1.20 2.02 -18.86
CA ILE A 182 2.02 2.98 -19.62
C ILE A 182 2.94 2.25 -20.60
N ARG A 183 3.61 1.18 -20.17
CA ARG A 183 4.69 0.55 -20.96
C ARG A 183 4.18 -0.54 -21.89
N VAL A 184 3.25 -1.37 -21.42
CA VAL A 184 2.67 -2.47 -22.20
C VAL A 184 1.53 -1.95 -23.05
N ARG A 185 0.54 -1.31 -22.42
CA ARG A 185 -0.67 -0.81 -23.12
C ARG A 185 -0.52 0.56 -23.78
N LYS A 186 0.62 1.24 -23.60
CA LYS A 186 0.94 2.54 -24.23
C LYS A 186 -0.05 3.67 -23.90
N PHE A 187 -0.68 3.65 -22.73
CA PHE A 187 -1.47 4.79 -22.26
C PHE A 187 -0.58 6.00 -21.94
N THR A 188 -1.13 7.21 -22.11
CA THR A 188 -0.54 8.43 -21.56
C THR A 188 -0.72 8.46 -20.03
N LEU A 189 0.02 9.33 -19.33
CA LEU A 189 -0.12 9.47 -17.88
C LEU A 189 -1.57 9.79 -17.48
N GLU A 190 -2.23 10.67 -18.22
CA GLU A 190 -3.63 11.04 -17.95
C GLU A 190 -4.60 9.91 -18.32
N GLY A 191 -4.39 9.24 -19.46
CA GLY A 191 -5.22 8.10 -19.86
C GLY A 191 -5.12 6.93 -18.88
N ALA A 192 -3.94 6.73 -18.26
CA ALA A 192 -3.78 5.74 -17.21
C ALA A 192 -4.58 6.10 -15.94
N LYS A 193 -4.60 7.39 -15.53
CA LYS A 193 -5.42 7.83 -14.39
C LYS A 193 -6.91 7.60 -14.65
N GLU A 194 -7.38 7.98 -15.83
CA GLU A 194 -8.77 7.81 -16.21
C GLU A 194 -9.16 6.32 -16.25
N HIS A 195 -8.30 5.47 -16.83
CA HIS A 195 -8.53 4.03 -16.87
C HIS A 195 -8.63 3.41 -15.47
N LEU A 196 -7.77 3.82 -14.53
CA LEU A 196 -7.83 3.37 -13.13
C LEU A 196 -9.13 3.82 -12.44
N LYS A 197 -9.57 5.06 -12.66
CA LYS A 197 -10.84 5.56 -12.14
C LYS A 197 -12.04 4.81 -12.72
N MET A 198 -12.03 4.52 -14.03
CA MET A 198 -13.07 3.75 -14.69
C MET A 198 -13.15 2.32 -14.14
N GLN A 199 -12.01 1.68 -13.90
CA GLN A 199 -11.95 0.35 -13.28
C GLN A 199 -12.53 0.35 -11.87
N GLN A 200 -12.17 1.34 -11.03
CA GLN A 200 -12.74 1.48 -9.69
C GLN A 200 -14.26 1.67 -9.74
N LYS A 201 -14.77 2.53 -10.63
CA LYS A 201 -16.22 2.70 -10.84
C LYS A 201 -16.90 1.39 -11.25
N LYS A 202 -16.26 0.59 -12.11
CA LYS A 202 -16.80 -0.72 -12.52
C LYS A 202 -16.87 -1.68 -11.33
N ILE A 203 -15.81 -1.76 -10.53
CA ILE A 203 -15.77 -2.60 -9.33
C ILE A 203 -16.85 -2.16 -8.33
N GLN A 204 -17.00 -0.85 -8.10
CA GLN A 204 -18.03 -0.32 -7.21
C GLN A 204 -19.45 -0.70 -7.65
N LYS A 205 -19.75 -0.57 -8.95
CA LYS A 205 -21.05 -0.99 -9.51
C LYS A 205 -21.29 -2.49 -9.36
N GLN A 206 -20.26 -3.30 -9.60
CA GLN A 206 -20.37 -4.75 -9.41
C GLN A 206 -20.63 -5.10 -7.94
N PHE A 207 -19.96 -4.42 -7.02
CA PHE A 207 -20.18 -4.60 -5.59
C PHE A 207 -21.60 -4.20 -5.16
N GLU A 208 -22.11 -3.06 -5.64
CA GLU A 208 -23.48 -2.60 -5.37
C GLU A 208 -24.53 -3.63 -5.84
N VAL A 209 -24.36 -4.17 -7.05
CA VAL A 209 -25.24 -5.24 -7.57
C VAL A 209 -25.17 -6.49 -6.68
N ILE A 210 -23.98 -6.90 -6.25
CA ILE A 210 -23.81 -8.06 -5.37
C ILE A 210 -24.53 -7.82 -4.02
N GLN A 211 -24.40 -6.63 -3.44
CA GLN A 211 -25.07 -6.27 -2.18
C GLN A 211 -26.60 -6.29 -2.33
N ALA A 212 -27.13 -5.70 -3.41
CA ALA A 212 -28.58 -5.73 -3.67
C ALA A 212 -29.11 -7.17 -3.81
N LEU A 213 -28.37 -8.05 -4.50
CA LEU A 213 -28.74 -9.46 -4.63
C LEU A 213 -28.65 -10.22 -3.30
N GLN A 214 -27.67 -9.91 -2.46
CA GLN A 214 -27.54 -10.50 -1.12
C GLN A 214 -28.70 -10.07 -0.21
N GLN A 215 -29.08 -8.80 -0.25
CA GLN A 215 -30.24 -8.27 0.49
C GLN A 215 -31.54 -8.91 0.02
N PHE A 216 -31.75 -9.01 -1.29
CA PHE A 216 -32.92 -9.67 -1.86
C PHE A 216 -32.99 -11.14 -1.48
N ARG A 217 -31.85 -11.85 -1.51
CA ARG A 217 -31.76 -13.24 -1.03
C ARG A 217 -32.13 -13.36 0.45
N ALA A 218 -31.62 -12.48 1.31
CA ALA A 218 -31.93 -12.49 2.74
C ALA A 218 -33.43 -12.27 2.99
N PHE A 219 -34.03 -11.29 2.31
CA PHE A 219 -35.47 -11.02 2.39
C PHE A 219 -36.33 -12.22 1.96
N LEU A 220 -35.99 -12.87 0.85
CA LEU A 220 -36.73 -14.07 0.41
C LEU A 220 -36.58 -15.25 1.37
N LEU A 221 -35.42 -15.39 2.03
CA LEU A 221 -35.23 -16.42 3.04
C LEU A 221 -36.06 -16.15 4.31
N GLU A 222 -36.18 -14.89 4.71
CA GLU A 222 -37.04 -14.47 5.81
C GLU A 222 -38.52 -14.77 5.51
N LEU A 223 -39.01 -14.42 4.31
CA LEU A 223 -40.38 -14.76 3.90
C LEU A 223 -40.64 -16.27 3.89
N LYS A 224 -39.64 -17.06 3.50
CA LYS A 224 -39.74 -18.53 3.53
C LYS A 224 -39.85 -19.07 4.97
N GLN A 225 -39.15 -18.45 5.92
CA GLN A 225 -39.17 -18.90 7.33
C GLN A 225 -40.44 -18.50 8.07
N ASN A 226 -41.10 -17.42 7.63
CA ASN A 226 -42.34 -16.92 8.22
C ASN A 226 -43.62 -17.56 7.62
N LEU A 227 -43.49 -18.51 6.69
CA LEU A 227 -44.57 -19.32 6.13
C LEU A 227 -44.47 -20.76 6.62
#